data_AF-W9IHK7-F1
#
_entry.id   AF-W9IHK7-F1
#
_cell.length_a   1.000
_cell.length_b   1.000
_cell.length_c   1.000
_cell.angle_alpha   90.00
_cell.angle_beta   90.00
_cell.angle_gamma   90.00
#
_symmetry.space_group_name_H-M   'P 1'
#
loop_
_entity.id
_entity.type
_entity.pdbx_description
1 polymer ?
#
loop_
_entity_poly.entity_id
_entity_poly.type
_entity_poly.pdbx_seq_one_letter_code
_entity_poly.pdbx_strand_id
1 'polypeptide(L)'
;MSTTEKKNTTEPVDKEAIRELINELEHKLDALYTLSDEVNRGILESKDALESVREKRVKVLRARLDRIFQQWNIGSLTSNHHPSTQNQSQNPGPGPGSSQAQTQAGINQQGQFGLPW
;
A
#
# COMPACT_ATOMS: atom_id res chain seq x y z
N MET A 1 9.35 -18.73 69.59
CA MET A 1 9.31 -18.49 68.14
C MET A 1 8.38 -17.30 67.91
N SER A 2 8.89 -16.19 67.41
CA SER A 2 8.10 -14.96 67.20
C SER A 2 7.44 -14.98 65.84
N THR A 3 6.11 -14.97 65.80
CA THR A 3 5.32 -14.81 64.58
C THR A 3 5.26 -13.33 64.22
N THR A 4 6.06 -12.91 63.25
CA THR A 4 5.90 -11.60 62.60
C THR A 4 4.71 -11.67 61.65
N GLU A 5 3.58 -11.11 62.07
CA GLU A 5 2.45 -10.81 61.20
C GLU A 5 2.89 -9.78 60.15
N LYS A 6 3.03 -10.22 58.88
CA LYS A 6 3.14 -9.29 57.75
C LYS A 6 1.79 -8.63 57.53
N LYS A 7 1.64 -7.41 58.06
CA LYS A 7 0.55 -6.49 57.70
C LYS A 7 0.70 -6.14 56.22
N ASN A 8 -0.05 -6.81 55.34
CA ASN A 8 -0.26 -6.38 53.96
C ASN A 8 -1.07 -5.08 54.00
N THR A 9 -0.37 -3.96 54.10
CA THR A 9 -0.96 -2.64 53.99
C THR A 9 -1.10 -2.36 52.49
N THR A 10 -2.21 -2.80 51.89
CA THR A 10 -2.60 -2.37 50.54
C THR A 10 -2.96 -0.90 50.66
N GLU A 11 -2.13 -0.02 50.10
CA GLU A 11 -2.45 1.40 49.99
C GLU A 11 -3.81 1.56 49.28
N PRO A 12 -4.68 2.48 49.75
CA PRO A 12 -5.95 2.72 49.07
C PRO A 12 -5.65 3.24 47.67
N VAL A 13 -6.04 2.47 46.66
CA VAL A 13 -5.98 2.88 45.26
C VAL A 13 -6.75 4.19 45.10
N ASP A 14 -6.06 5.21 44.58
CA ASP A 14 -6.67 6.51 44.27
C ASP A 14 -7.62 6.35 43.08
N LYS A 15 -8.91 6.28 43.39
CA LYS A 15 -9.97 6.08 42.41
C LYS A 15 -10.10 7.25 41.45
N GLU A 16 -9.68 8.45 41.84
CA GLU A 16 -9.78 9.63 41.00
C GLU A 16 -8.66 9.65 39.97
N ALA A 17 -7.43 9.33 40.38
CA ALA A 17 -6.31 9.12 39.45
C ALA A 17 -6.61 8.03 38.39
N ILE A 18 -7.32 6.96 38.77
CA ILE A 18 -7.76 5.94 37.82
C ILE A 18 -8.78 6.49 36.82
N ARG A 19 -9.74 7.32 37.27
CA ARG A 19 -10.75 7.92 36.38
C ARG A 19 -10.11 8.88 35.40
N GLU A 20 -9.18 9.71 35.86
CA GLU A 20 -8.43 10.61 34.99
C GLU A 20 -7.65 9.84 33.92
N LEU A 21 -6.98 8.75 34.31
CA LEU A 21 -6.28 7.87 33.37
C LEU A 21 -7.23 7.25 32.34
N ILE A 22 -8.42 6.78 32.76
CA ILE A 22 -9.42 6.22 31.84
C ILE A 22 -9.86 7.28 30.83
N ASN A 23 -10.21 8.48 31.28
CA ASN A 23 -10.63 9.58 30.41
C ASN A 23 -9.51 9.96 29.42
N GLU A 24 -8.26 10.01 29.87
CA GLU A 24 -7.12 10.29 29.00
C GLU A 24 -6.95 9.23 27.92
N LEU A 25 -7.09 7.95 28.29
CA LEU A 25 -6.98 6.83 27.36
C LEU A 25 -8.14 6.81 26.36
N GLU A 26 -9.36 7.14 26.78
CA GLU A 26 -10.52 7.28 25.90
C GLU A 26 -10.30 8.40 24.87
N HIS A 27 -9.83 9.57 25.31
CA HIS A 27 -9.48 10.66 24.40
C HIS A 27 -8.37 10.29 23.41
N LYS A 28 -7.34 9.58 23.86
CA LYS A 28 -6.27 9.08 22.98
C LYS A 28 -6.80 8.08 21.97
N LEU A 29 -7.74 7.22 22.36
CA LEU A 29 -8.37 6.25 21.47
C LEU A 29 -9.19 6.95 20.38
N ASP A 30 -9.99 7.96 20.74
CA ASP A 30 -10.75 8.76 19.77
C ASP A 30 -9.83 9.52 18.78
N ALA A 31 -8.72 10.07 19.28
CA ALA A 31 -7.72 10.72 18.44
C ALA A 31 -7.07 9.74 17.45
N LEU A 32 -6.81 8.49 17.88
CA LEU A 32 -6.27 7.45 17.01
C LEU A 32 -7.28 7.01 15.94
N TYR A 33 -8.57 6.91 16.25
CA TYR A 33 -9.60 6.64 15.25
C TYR A 33 -9.69 7.75 14.21
N THR A 34 -9.67 9.02 14.67
CA THR A 34 -9.66 10.18 13.77
C THR A 34 -8.44 10.16 12.85
N LEU A 35 -7.25 9.89 13.39
CA LEU A 35 -6.01 9.80 12.61
C LEU A 35 -6.07 8.66 11.59
N SER A 36 -6.62 7.50 11.98
CA SER A 36 -6.81 6.36 11.08
C SER A 36 -7.69 6.74 9.88
N ASP A 37 -8.79 7.44 10.12
CA ASP A 37 -9.70 7.88 9.05
C ASP A 37 -9.03 8.88 8.10
N GLU A 38 -8.24 9.81 8.63
CA GLU A 38 -7.48 10.77 7.84
C GLU A 38 -6.42 10.10 6.95
N VAL A 39 -5.69 9.12 7.51
CA VAL A 39 -4.70 8.34 6.76
C VAL A 39 -5.39 7.52 5.66
N ASN A 40 -6.50 6.87 5.96
CA ASN A 40 -7.26 6.10 4.97
C ASN A 40 -7.77 6.98 3.83
N ARG A 41 -8.28 8.19 4.15
CA ARG A 41 -8.65 9.19 3.15
C ARG A 41 -7.45 9.58 2.28
N GLY A 42 -6.31 9.90 2.89
CA GLY A 42 -5.09 10.28 2.17
C GLY A 42 -4.56 9.18 1.23
N ILE A 43 -4.67 7.90 1.64
CA ILE A 43 -4.31 6.75 0.80
C ILE A 43 -5.22 6.65 -0.42
N LEU A 44 -6.55 6.82 -0.24
CA LEU A 44 -7.51 6.79 -1.33
C LEU A 44 -7.27 7.92 -2.33
N GLU A 45 -7.10 9.15 -1.85
CA GLU A 45 -6.80 10.31 -2.69
C GLU A 45 -5.48 10.11 -3.47
N SER A 46 -4.45 9.59 -2.80
CA SER A 46 -3.16 9.30 -3.45
C SER A 46 -3.27 8.21 -4.50
N LYS A 47 -4.08 7.18 -4.27
CA LYS A 47 -4.35 6.11 -5.24
C LYS A 47 -5.03 6.66 -6.49
N ASP A 48 -6.04 7.51 -6.34
CA ASP A 48 -6.76 8.12 -7.45
C ASP A 48 -5.86 9.07 -8.26
N ALA A 49 -5.04 9.86 -7.58
CA ALA A 49 -4.04 10.71 -8.22
C ALA A 49 -3.02 9.88 -9.02
N LEU A 50 -2.53 8.77 -8.45
CA LEU A 50 -1.59 7.87 -9.11
C LEU A 50 -2.20 7.21 -10.35
N GLU A 51 -3.45 6.75 -10.28
CA GLU A 51 -4.13 6.17 -11.45
C GLU A 51 -4.32 7.23 -12.55
N SER A 52 -4.68 8.47 -12.18
CA SER A 52 -4.79 9.58 -13.13
C SER A 52 -3.46 9.84 -13.86
N VAL A 53 -2.34 9.87 -13.12
CA VAL A 53 -1.00 10.04 -13.71
C VAL A 53 -0.64 8.85 -14.61
N ARG A 54 -0.92 7.63 -14.16
CA ARG A 54 -0.68 6.40 -14.92
C ARG A 54 -1.43 6.43 -16.24
N GLU A 55 -2.74 6.69 -16.22
CA GLU A 55 -3.56 6.76 -17.43
C GLU A 55 -3.03 7.82 -18.42
N LYS A 56 -2.72 9.02 -17.93
CA LYS A 56 -2.20 10.10 -18.80
C LYS A 56 -0.89 9.69 -19.46
N ARG A 57 0.04 9.11 -18.70
CA ARG A 57 1.34 8.66 -19.23
C ARG A 57 1.16 7.52 -20.24
N VAL A 58 0.29 6.54 -19.94
CA VAL A 58 0.00 5.45 -20.87
C VAL A 58 -0.60 5.98 -22.18
N LYS A 59 -1.56 6.91 -22.10
CA LYS A 59 -2.17 7.56 -23.28
C LYS A 59 -1.11 8.29 -24.14
N VAL A 60 -0.23 9.07 -23.52
CA VAL A 60 0.85 9.80 -24.22
C VAL A 60 1.84 8.83 -24.87
N LEU A 61 2.31 7.83 -24.14
CA LEU A 61 3.24 6.83 -24.66
C LEU A 61 2.62 6.05 -25.83
N ARG A 62 1.36 5.68 -25.69
CA ARG A 62 0.62 4.98 -26.73
C ARG A 62 0.52 5.81 -28.01
N ALA A 63 0.10 7.07 -27.90
CA ALA A 63 0.03 7.98 -29.04
C ALA A 63 1.39 8.20 -29.72
N ARG A 64 2.48 8.29 -28.92
CA ARG A 64 3.83 8.42 -29.46
C ARG A 64 4.27 7.18 -30.23
N LEU A 65 4.01 5.99 -29.68
CA LEU A 65 4.29 4.72 -30.36
C LEU A 65 3.48 4.58 -31.65
N ASP A 66 2.18 4.86 -31.61
CA ASP A 66 1.32 4.80 -32.80
C ASP A 66 1.82 5.74 -33.91
N ARG A 67 2.31 6.95 -33.56
CA ARG A 67 2.94 7.87 -34.53
C ARG A 67 4.21 7.28 -35.15
N ILE A 68 5.08 6.68 -34.35
CA ILE A 68 6.32 6.05 -34.84
C ILE A 68 5.98 4.92 -35.81
N PHE A 69 5.00 4.08 -35.47
CA PHE A 69 4.60 2.98 -36.34
C PHE A 69 3.99 3.45 -37.65
N GLN A 70 3.13 4.48 -37.63
CA GLN A 70 2.65 5.11 -38.86
C GLN A 70 3.80 5.64 -39.71
N GLN A 71 4.78 6.30 -39.11
CA GLN A 71 5.95 6.82 -39.81
C GLN A 71 6.79 5.70 -40.44
N TRP A 72 6.89 4.55 -39.79
CA TRP A 72 7.72 3.42 -40.23
C TRP A 72 6.94 2.36 -41.02
N ASN A 73 5.65 2.61 -41.30
CA ASN A 73 4.72 1.65 -41.92
C ASN A 73 4.68 0.28 -41.22
N ILE A 74 4.80 0.30 -39.90
CA ILE A 74 4.68 -0.88 -39.04
C ILE A 74 3.22 -0.93 -38.54
N GLY A 75 2.59 -2.11 -38.53
CA GLY A 75 1.22 -2.27 -38.02
C GLY A 75 1.07 -1.82 -36.56
N SER A 76 -0.14 -1.40 -36.15
CA SER A 76 -0.38 -0.92 -34.76
C SER A 76 -0.22 -2.04 -33.73
N LEU A 77 0.32 -1.71 -32.55
CA LEU A 77 0.46 -2.66 -31.44
C LEU A 77 -0.89 -2.93 -30.78
N THR A 78 -1.58 -4.03 -31.07
CA THR A 78 -2.68 -4.46 -30.20
C THR A 78 -2.09 -4.88 -28.84
N SER A 79 -2.16 -4.02 -27.83
CA SER A 79 -1.61 -4.32 -26.50
C SER A 79 -2.70 -4.99 -25.69
N ASN A 80 -2.52 -6.28 -25.36
CA ASN A 80 -3.42 -7.07 -24.52
C ASN A 80 -3.21 -6.82 -23.02
N HIS A 81 -2.57 -5.70 -22.64
CA HIS A 81 -2.24 -5.45 -21.24
C HIS A 81 -3.44 -4.87 -20.50
N HIS A 82 -4.31 -5.76 -20.03
CA HIS A 82 -5.38 -5.41 -19.11
C HIS A 82 -4.75 -5.05 -17.75
N PRO A 83 -5.18 -3.96 -17.10
CA PRO A 83 -4.79 -3.70 -15.72
C PRO A 83 -5.23 -4.91 -14.88
N SER A 84 -4.30 -5.52 -14.15
CA SER A 84 -4.65 -6.57 -13.20
C SER A 84 -5.44 -5.94 -12.07
N THR A 85 -6.77 -6.01 -12.15
CA THR A 85 -7.65 -5.75 -11.03
C THR A 85 -7.66 -6.96 -10.10
N GLN A 86 -6.49 -7.49 -9.72
CA GLN A 86 -6.41 -8.54 -8.73
C GLN A 86 -6.21 -7.92 -7.35
N ASN A 87 -7.28 -7.33 -6.84
CA ASN A 87 -7.45 -7.16 -5.39
C ASN A 87 -8.24 -8.38 -4.89
N GLN A 88 -7.58 -9.54 -4.87
CA GLN A 88 -8.05 -10.69 -4.10
C GLN A 88 -7.02 -10.95 -3.02
N SER A 89 -7.34 -10.47 -1.82
CA SER A 89 -6.76 -10.97 -0.58
C SER A 89 -7.11 -12.46 -0.47
N GLN A 90 -6.23 -13.35 -0.93
CA GLN A 90 -6.31 -14.78 -0.67
C GLN A 90 -4.97 -15.26 -0.09
N ASN A 91 -5.07 -15.67 1.16
CA ASN A 91 -4.08 -16.31 2.00
C ASN A 91 -3.51 -17.57 1.30
N PRO A 92 -2.19 -17.76 1.15
CA PRO A 92 -1.65 -18.93 0.45
C PRO A 92 -1.54 -20.13 1.39
N GLY A 93 -2.35 -21.16 1.17
CA GLY A 93 -2.06 -22.54 1.59
C GLY A 93 -1.18 -23.25 0.55
N PRO A 94 -0.34 -24.23 0.92
CA PRO A 94 0.65 -24.80 0.01
C PRO A 94 0.03 -25.91 -0.86
N GLY A 95 0.15 -25.77 -2.17
CA GLY A 95 -0.23 -26.79 -3.15
C GLY A 95 0.58 -26.65 -4.44
N PRO A 96 1.14 -27.73 -5.02
CA PRO A 96 2.26 -27.64 -5.97
C PRO A 96 1.83 -27.67 -7.44
N GLY A 97 2.67 -27.04 -8.27
CA GLY A 97 2.90 -27.47 -9.65
C GLY A 97 2.13 -26.72 -10.73
N SER A 98 2.85 -25.97 -11.58
CA SER A 98 3.04 -26.34 -12.99
C SER A 98 3.89 -25.31 -13.71
N SER A 99 4.90 -25.82 -14.40
CA SER A 99 5.88 -25.11 -15.21
C SER A 99 5.22 -24.37 -16.38
N GLN A 100 5.59 -23.11 -16.60
CA GLN A 100 5.63 -22.54 -17.94
C GLN A 100 6.95 -21.79 -18.11
N ALA A 101 7.80 -22.36 -18.97
CA ALA A 101 9.08 -21.81 -19.37
C ALA A 101 8.89 -20.43 -20.01
N GLN A 102 9.52 -19.40 -19.45
CA GLN A 102 9.71 -18.12 -20.13
C GLN A 102 11.07 -18.14 -20.82
N THR A 103 11.07 -18.21 -22.15
CA THR A 103 12.24 -17.96 -22.98
C THR A 103 12.64 -16.49 -22.87
N GLN A 104 13.75 -16.25 -22.18
CA GLN A 104 14.35 -14.92 -21.99
C GLN A 104 15.15 -14.55 -23.25
N ALA A 105 14.54 -13.78 -24.15
CA ALA A 105 15.28 -13.08 -25.19
C ALA A 105 15.84 -11.80 -24.59
N GLY A 106 17.13 -11.84 -24.24
CA GLY A 106 17.88 -10.70 -23.75
C GLY A 106 17.96 -9.60 -24.81
N ILE A 107 17.65 -8.36 -24.40
CA ILE A 107 18.10 -7.17 -25.11
C ILE A 107 18.77 -6.27 -24.08
N ASN A 108 20.06 -6.06 -24.33
CA ASN A 108 21.02 -5.36 -23.49
C ASN A 108 20.55 -3.96 -23.10
N GLN A 109 20.80 -3.65 -21.83
CA GLN A 109 20.87 -2.30 -21.29
C GLN A 109 21.99 -1.52 -21.99
N GLN A 110 21.69 -0.34 -22.54
CA GLN A 110 22.60 0.80 -22.54
C GLN A 110 21.92 2.09 -23.01
N GLY A 111 21.87 3.09 -22.11
CA GLY A 111 22.17 4.46 -22.50
C GLY A 111 21.03 5.47 -22.55
N GLN A 112 21.01 6.31 -21.51
CA GLN A 112 20.53 7.70 -21.47
C GLN A 112 19.04 7.96 -21.26
N PHE A 113 18.68 8.00 -19.98
CA PHE A 113 17.60 8.85 -19.49
C PHE A 113 18.00 10.32 -19.63
N GLY A 114 17.15 11.09 -20.29
CA GLY A 114 17.19 12.55 -20.20
C GLY A 114 16.37 13.20 -21.27
N LEU A 115 15.07 13.42 -21.01
CA LEU A 115 14.32 14.55 -21.56
C LEU A 115 13.17 14.90 -20.60
N PRO A 116 12.82 16.20 -20.51
CA PRO A 116 12.08 16.77 -19.39
C PRO A 116 10.59 16.41 -19.46
N TRP A 117 9.99 16.42 -18.27
CA TRP A 117 8.56 16.24 -18.04
C TRP A 117 7.70 17.26 -18.77
#